data_AF-Q977N0-F1
#
_entry.id   AF-Q977N0-F1
#
_cell.length_a   1.000
_cell.length_b   1.000
_cell.length_c   1.000
_cell.angle_alpha   90.00
_cell.angle_beta   90.00
_cell.angle_gamma   90.00
#
_symmetry.space_group_name_H-M   'P 1'
#
loop_
_entity.id
_entity.type
_entity.pdbx_description
1 polymer ?
#
loop_
_entity_poly.entity_id
_entity_poly.type
_entity_poly.pdbx_seq_one_letter_code
_entity_poly.pdbx_strand_id
1 'polypeptide(L)'
;MTEIKISNTIPNLRKEIEQIHSELTNMGDIVSNIPELITSSNLLRSNESLVKSDQKKTDLISLYAQYASSMEAMLSSLFEIQHELTGILQEQSSMLTSSSKPKSKPKSKPKSKPKSKPKSKPKSKPKSK
;
A
#
# COMPACT_ATOMS: atom_id res chain seq x y z
N MET A 1 0.76 -11.66 14.19
CA MET A 1 2.07 -12.32 14.48
C MET A 1 2.99 -12.40 13.24
N THR A 2 2.45 -12.41 12.02
CA THR A 2 3.19 -12.47 10.75
C THR A 2 3.96 -11.19 10.43
N GLU A 3 3.37 -10.01 10.66
CA GLU A 3 4.00 -8.72 10.34
C GLU A 3 5.28 -8.41 11.15
N ILE A 4 5.29 -8.72 12.46
CA ILE A 4 6.47 -8.52 13.31
C ILE A 4 7.62 -9.47 12.90
N LYS A 5 7.30 -10.68 12.41
CA LYS A 5 8.31 -11.59 11.88
C LYS A 5 8.93 -11.04 10.59
N ILE A 6 8.12 -10.50 9.69
CA ILE A 6 8.60 -9.89 8.42
C ILE A 6 9.51 -8.68 8.71
N SER A 7 9.14 -7.84 9.68
CA SER A 7 9.89 -6.62 10.04
C SER A 7 11.33 -6.89 10.52
N ASN A 8 11.54 -7.96 11.29
CA ASN A 8 12.87 -8.31 11.80
C ASN A 8 13.73 -9.10 10.79
N THR A 9 13.13 -9.71 9.77
CA THR A 9 13.86 -10.54 8.81
C THR A 9 14.67 -9.71 7.81
N ILE A 10 14.13 -8.58 7.34
CA ILE A 10 14.78 -7.75 6.30
C ILE A 10 16.12 -7.14 6.77
N PRO A 11 16.23 -6.53 7.98
CA PRO A 11 17.50 -6.01 8.47
C PRO A 11 18.56 -7.09 8.66
N ASN A 12 18.15 -8.28 9.12
CA ASN A 12 19.04 -9.43 9.30
C ASN A 12 19.57 -9.93 7.95
N LEU A 13 18.68 -10.14 6.98
CA LEU A 13 19.07 -10.52 5.61
C LEU A 13 20.03 -9.50 5.00
N ARG A 14 19.77 -8.19 5.20
CA ARG A 14 20.69 -7.13 4.73
C ARG A 14 22.07 -7.25 5.36
N LYS A 15 22.14 -7.50 6.68
CA LYS A 15 23.42 -7.67 7.38
C LYS A 15 24.19 -8.88 6.85
N GLU A 16 23.50 -10.00 6.63
CA GLU A 16 24.14 -11.20 6.08
C GLU A 16 24.59 -11.00 4.62
N ILE A 17 23.81 -10.30 3.80
CA ILE A 17 24.21 -9.91 2.43
C ILE A 17 25.51 -9.09 2.46
N GLU A 18 25.58 -8.07 3.31
CA GLU A 18 26.78 -7.22 3.48
C GLU A 18 27.99 -8.06 3.95
N GLN A 19 27.76 -9.00 4.87
CA GLN A 19 28.79 -9.92 5.34
C GLN A 19 29.33 -10.77 4.18
N ILE A 20 28.46 -11.45 3.42
CA ILE A 20 28.90 -12.31 2.31
C ILE A 20 29.62 -11.49 1.23
N HIS A 21 29.17 -10.25 0.95
CA HIS A 21 29.87 -9.33 0.06
C HIS A 21 31.28 -9.00 0.54
N SER A 22 31.44 -8.68 1.82
CA SER A 22 32.76 -8.42 2.40
C SER A 22 33.67 -9.63 2.31
N GLU A 23 33.12 -10.83 2.55
CA GLU A 23 33.85 -12.09 2.45
C GLU A 23 34.28 -12.40 1.01
N LEU A 24 33.40 -12.19 0.02
CA LEU A 24 33.72 -12.35 -1.40
C LEU A 24 34.76 -11.34 -1.88
N THR A 25 34.68 -10.10 -1.40
CA THR A 25 35.65 -9.03 -1.72
C THR A 25 37.02 -9.37 -1.13
N ASN A 26 37.06 -9.82 0.12
CA ASN A 26 38.29 -10.23 0.80
C ASN A 26 38.91 -11.49 0.21
N MET A 27 38.10 -12.35 -0.42
CA MET A 27 38.64 -13.53 -1.11
C MET A 27 39.52 -13.13 -2.30
N GLY A 28 39.24 -12.05 -3.03
CA GLY A 28 40.14 -11.49 -4.06
C GLY A 28 40.70 -12.51 -5.07
N ASP A 29 41.65 -12.08 -5.91
CA ASP A 29 42.32 -12.95 -6.90
C ASP A 29 43.35 -13.88 -6.21
N ILE A 30 42.88 -14.90 -5.46
CA ILE A 30 43.74 -15.99 -4.92
C ILE A 30 44.39 -16.84 -6.04
N VAL A 31 44.10 -16.54 -7.30
CA VAL A 31 44.49 -17.35 -8.47
C VAL A 31 45.97 -17.18 -8.87
N SER A 32 46.74 -16.30 -8.22
CA SER A 32 48.17 -16.17 -8.52
C SER A 32 48.93 -17.43 -8.10
N ASN A 33 49.61 -18.07 -9.05
CA ASN A 33 50.42 -19.25 -8.77
C ASN A 33 51.55 -18.92 -7.78
N ILE A 34 51.75 -19.80 -6.80
CA ILE A 34 52.89 -19.75 -5.90
C ILE A 34 54.07 -20.42 -6.62
N PRO A 35 55.17 -19.70 -6.91
CA PRO A 35 56.30 -20.24 -7.68
C PRO A 35 56.93 -21.50 -7.06
N GLU A 36 56.90 -21.61 -5.73
CA GLU A 36 57.45 -22.73 -4.97
C GLU A 36 56.61 -24.01 -5.10
N LEU A 37 55.35 -23.89 -5.53
CA LEU A 37 54.45 -25.03 -5.70
C LEU A 37 54.52 -25.60 -7.12
N ILE A 38 54.50 -26.93 -7.20
CA ILE A 38 54.30 -27.61 -8.48
C ILE A 38 52.93 -27.24 -9.08
N THR A 39 52.83 -27.34 -10.40
CA THR A 39 51.62 -26.95 -11.15
C THR A 39 50.36 -27.61 -10.65
N SER A 40 50.39 -28.91 -10.32
CA SER A 40 49.21 -29.62 -9.80
C SER A 40 48.72 -29.08 -8.46
N SER A 41 49.64 -28.73 -7.53
CA SER A 41 49.29 -28.13 -6.25
C SER A 41 48.68 -26.74 -6.42
N ASN A 42 49.24 -25.93 -7.34
CA ASN A 42 48.66 -24.63 -7.69
C ASN A 42 47.24 -24.77 -8.27
N LEU A 43 47.04 -25.73 -9.18
CA LEU A 43 45.72 -26.03 -9.77
C LEU A 43 44.69 -26.46 -8.72
N LEU A 44 45.06 -27.37 -7.81
CA LEU A 44 44.17 -27.82 -6.74
C LEU A 44 43.75 -26.66 -5.83
N ARG A 45 44.71 -25.82 -5.42
CA ARG A 45 44.43 -24.64 -4.59
C ARG A 45 43.51 -23.65 -5.32
N SER A 46 43.78 -23.36 -6.59
CA SER A 46 42.97 -22.46 -7.40
C SER A 46 41.54 -22.99 -7.55
N ASN A 47 41.37 -24.27 -7.85
CA ASN A 47 40.05 -24.90 -7.95
C ASN A 47 39.31 -24.86 -6.61
N GLU A 48 39.98 -25.12 -5.49
CA GLU A 48 39.37 -25.03 -4.16
C GLU A 48 38.87 -23.60 -3.86
N SER A 49 39.67 -22.58 -4.20
CA SER A 49 39.28 -21.17 -4.07
C SER A 49 38.10 -20.82 -4.97
N LEU A 50 38.06 -21.33 -6.21
CA LEU A 50 36.95 -21.13 -7.14
C LEU A 50 35.66 -21.76 -6.59
N VAL A 51 35.71 -23.01 -6.15
CA VAL A 51 34.56 -23.71 -5.55
C VAL A 51 34.03 -22.95 -4.32
N LYS A 52 34.93 -22.47 -3.45
CA LYS A 52 34.54 -21.66 -2.29
C LYS A 52 33.88 -20.33 -2.71
N SER A 53 34.44 -19.65 -3.70
CA SER A 53 33.87 -18.40 -4.23
C SER A 53 32.48 -18.63 -4.82
N ASP A 54 32.32 -19.67 -5.64
CA ASP A 54 31.06 -19.98 -6.30
C ASP A 54 29.98 -20.45 -5.32
N GLN A 55 30.35 -21.18 -4.26
CA GLN A 55 29.43 -21.49 -3.17
C GLN A 55 28.92 -20.21 -2.52
N LYS A 56 29.80 -19.26 -2.17
CA LYS A 56 29.39 -17.99 -1.56
C LYS A 56 28.54 -17.12 -2.48
N LYS A 57 28.81 -17.10 -3.78
CA LYS A 57 27.95 -16.44 -4.76
C LYS A 57 26.56 -17.08 -4.80
N THR A 58 26.49 -18.41 -4.74
CA THR A 58 25.22 -19.16 -4.69
C THR A 58 24.43 -18.83 -3.42
N ASP A 59 25.11 -18.78 -2.28
CA ASP A 59 24.51 -18.39 -1.00
C ASP A 59 24.00 -16.94 -1.05
N LEU A 60 24.78 -16.03 -1.62
CA LEU A 60 24.42 -14.62 -1.82
C LEU A 60 23.15 -14.48 -2.69
N ILE A 61 23.07 -15.21 -3.80
CA ILE A 61 21.89 -15.23 -4.67
C ILE A 61 20.67 -15.73 -3.89
N SER A 62 20.84 -16.79 -3.10
CA SER A 62 19.77 -17.36 -2.28
C SER A 62 19.27 -16.38 -1.21
N LEU A 63 20.18 -15.60 -0.60
CA LEU A 63 19.83 -14.53 0.34
C LEU A 63 19.08 -13.39 -0.33
N TYR A 64 19.51 -12.95 -1.51
CA TYR A 64 18.81 -11.91 -2.27
C TYR A 64 17.40 -12.36 -2.67
N ALA A 65 17.20 -13.62 -3.03
CA ALA A 65 15.88 -14.17 -3.32
C ALA A 65 14.96 -14.12 -2.08
N GLN A 66 15.48 -14.47 -0.90
CA GLN A 66 14.74 -14.36 0.37
C GLN A 66 14.45 -12.90 0.75
N TYR A 67 15.39 -12.00 0.51
CA TYR A 67 15.24 -10.57 0.75
C TYR A 67 14.13 -9.96 -0.12
N ALA A 68 14.14 -10.27 -1.42
CA ALA A 68 13.10 -9.86 -2.36
C ALA A 68 11.72 -10.40 -1.94
N SER A 69 11.63 -11.70 -1.65
CA SER A 69 10.37 -12.33 -1.18
C SER A 69 9.84 -11.69 0.10
N SER A 70 10.73 -11.34 1.03
CA SER A 70 10.36 -10.67 2.29
C SER A 70 9.85 -9.24 2.06
N MET A 71 10.45 -8.50 1.13
CA MET A 71 9.96 -7.17 0.73
C MET A 71 8.60 -7.25 0.02
N GLU A 72 8.40 -8.21 -0.87
CA GLU A 72 7.11 -8.44 -1.54
C GLU A 72 5.99 -8.74 -0.54
N ALA A 73 6.28 -9.57 0.47
CA ALA A 73 5.33 -9.85 1.55
C ALA A 73 5.00 -8.59 2.38
N MET A 74 6.01 -7.76 2.68
CA MET A 74 5.80 -6.49 3.40
C MET A 74 4.93 -5.52 2.59
N LEU A 75 5.21 -5.37 1.28
CA LEU A 75 4.43 -4.52 0.39
C LEU A 75 2.98 -5.01 0.27
N SER A 76 2.79 -6.33 0.19
CA SER A 76 1.44 -6.92 0.14
C SER A 76 0.63 -6.59 1.40
N SER A 77 1.22 -6.76 2.59
CA SER A 77 0.60 -6.36 3.86
C SER A 77 0.30 -4.86 3.91
N LEU A 78 1.20 -4.01 3.41
CA LEU A 78 0.96 -2.57 3.35
C LEU A 78 -0.23 -2.21 2.46
N PHE A 79 -0.37 -2.87 1.30
CA PHE A 79 -1.50 -2.65 0.40
C PHE A 79 -2.82 -3.16 0.99
N GLU A 80 -2.82 -4.27 1.72
CA GLU A 80 -3.99 -4.76 2.45
C GLU A 80 -4.44 -3.74 3.50
N ILE A 81 -3.51 -3.25 4.34
CA ILE A 81 -3.79 -2.21 5.34
C ILE A 81 -4.35 -0.93 4.67
N GLN A 82 -3.74 -0.50 3.56
CA GLN A 82 -4.21 0.67 2.82
C GLN A 82 -5.64 0.47 2.31
N HIS A 83 -5.94 -0.71 1.77
CA HIS A 83 -7.27 -1.04 1.27
C HIS A 83 -8.31 -1.00 2.40
N GLU A 84 -8.02 -1.64 3.53
CA GLU A 84 -8.89 -1.63 4.72
C GLU A 84 -9.14 -0.22 5.23
N LEU A 85 -8.09 0.59 5.41
CA LEU A 85 -8.21 1.98 5.85
C LEU A 85 -9.07 2.82 4.91
N THR A 86 -8.91 2.63 3.60
CA THR A 86 -9.72 3.32 2.59
C THR A 86 -11.20 2.91 2.69
N GLY A 87 -11.46 1.62 2.89
CA GLY A 87 -12.81 1.11 3.12
C GLY A 87 -13.46 1.71 4.37
N ILE A 88 -12.74 1.73 5.49
CA ILE A 88 -13.20 2.33 6.75
C ILE A 88 -13.56 3.81 6.56
N LEU A 89 -12.70 4.59 5.88
CA LEU A 89 -12.96 6.01 5.62
C LEU A 89 -14.20 6.23 4.74
N GLN A 90 -14.42 5.39 3.73
CA GLN A 90 -15.61 5.44 2.87
C GLN A 90 -16.89 5.11 3.64
N GLU A 91 -16.85 4.10 4.51
CA GLU A 91 -17.97 3.71 5.36
C GLU A 91 -18.33 4.83 6.35
N GLN A 92 -17.33 5.40 7.05
CA GLN A 92 -17.52 6.51 7.97
C GLN A 92 -18.10 7.75 7.28
N SER A 93 -17.61 8.09 6.08
CA SER A 93 -18.15 9.19 5.27
C SER A 93 -19.64 8.94 4.90
N SER A 94 -20.00 7.71 4.57
CA SER A 94 -21.39 7.32 4.25
C SER A 94 -22.33 7.42 5.45
N MET A 95 -21.87 7.10 6.66
CA MET A 95 -22.64 7.26 7.89
C MET A 95 -22.90 8.74 8.25
N LEU A 96 -21.92 9.62 8.03
CA LEU A 96 -22.08 11.06 8.26
C LEU A 96 -23.04 11.71 7.25
N THR A 97 -23.00 11.29 5.98
CA THR A 97 -23.89 11.81 4.94
C THR A 97 -25.32 11.28 5.05
N SER A 98 -25.52 10.05 5.54
CA SER A 98 -26.85 9.47 5.75
C SER A 98 -27.58 10.04 6.98
N SER A 99 -26.85 10.43 8.03
CA SER A 99 -27.42 11.03 9.25
C SER A 99 -27.83 12.50 9.12
N SER A 100 -27.41 13.18 8.04
CA SER A 100 -27.67 14.62 7.83
C SER A 100 -28.85 14.94 6.90
N LYS A 101 -29.59 13.94 6.37
CA LYS A 101 -30.81 14.23 5.61
C LYS A 101 -31.85 14.89 6.53
N PRO A 102 -32.25 16.16 6.29
CA PRO A 102 -33.33 16.77 7.05
C PRO A 102 -34.59 15.95 6.80
N LYS A 103 -35.26 15.48 7.87
CA LYS A 103 -36.60 14.90 7.76
C LYS A 103 -37.43 15.85 6.91
N SER A 104 -37.85 15.40 5.73
CA SER A 104 -38.70 16.16 4.82
C SER A 104 -39.90 16.67 5.61
N LYS A 105 -40.06 17.99 5.72
CA LYS A 105 -41.22 18.61 6.39
C LYS A 105 -42.50 17.98 5.82
N PRO A 106 -43.49 17.67 6.68
CA PRO A 106 -44.75 17.09 6.20
C PRO A 106 -45.38 18.04 5.18
N LYS A 107 -45.72 17.53 3.99
CA LYS A 107 -46.40 18.30 2.93
C LYS A 107 -47.61 19.00 3.55
N SER A 108 -47.55 20.33 3.62
CA SER A 108 -48.69 21.14 4.04
C SER A 108 -49.83 20.94 3.05
N LYS A 109 -51.02 20.61 3.57
CA LYS A 109 -52.26 20.50 2.76
C LYS A 109 -52.47 21.79 1.96
N PRO A 110 -52.98 21.69 0.71
CA PRO A 110 -53.20 22.87 -0.12
C PRO A 110 -54.25 23.79 0.51
N LYS A 111 -53.91 25.07 0.69
CA LYS A 111 -54.84 26.12 1.15
C LYS A 111 -56.00 26.22 0.16
N SER A 112 -57.22 26.07 0.66
CA SER A 112 -58.46 26.30 -0.06
C SER A 112 -58.54 27.76 -0.56
N LYS A 113 -58.93 27.94 -1.83
CA LYS A 113 -59.17 29.25 -2.45
C LYS A 113 -60.25 30.04 -1.69
N PRO A 114 -60.12 31.38 -1.54
CA PRO A 114 -61.16 32.19 -0.92
C PRO A 114 -62.36 32.35 -1.87
N LYS A 115 -63.58 32.09 -1.35
CA LYS A 115 -64.84 32.35 -2.05
C LYS A 115 -64.99 33.84 -2.34
N SER A 116 -65.19 34.18 -3.61
CA SER A 116 -65.52 35.51 -4.12
C SER A 116 -66.80 36.06 -3.49
N LYS A 117 -66.76 37.31 -2.99
CA LYS A 117 -67.93 38.08 -2.53
C LYS A 117 -68.91 38.38 -3.68
N PRO A 118 -70.23 38.45 -3.43
CA PRO A 118 -71.21 38.81 -4.44
C PRO A 118 -71.23 40.32 -4.71
N LYS A 119 -71.33 40.71 -5.99
CA LYS A 119 -71.46 42.10 -6.46
C LYS A 119 -72.78 42.71 -5.99
N SER A 120 -72.71 43.87 -5.34
CA SER A 120 -73.85 44.73 -5.03
C SER A 120 -74.40 45.42 -6.29
N LYS A 121 -75.73 45.46 -6.43
CA LYS A 121 -76.48 46.13 -7.52
C LYS A 121 -76.25 47.65 -7.53
N PRO A 122 -76.24 48.32 -8.69
CA PRO A 122 -76.23 49.78 -8.76
C PRO A 122 -77.63 50.37 -8.51
N LYS A 123 -77.72 51.39 -7.65
CA LYS A 123 -78.91 52.23 -7.47
C LYS A 123 -78.99 53.28 -8.59
N SER A 124 -80.18 53.41 -9.16
CA SER A 124 -80.55 54.32 -10.24
C SER A 124 -80.92 55.73 -9.74
N LYS A 125 -80.36 56.76 -10.43
CA LYS A 125 -80.90 58.12 -10.72
C LYS A 125 -81.10 59.11 -9.54
N PRO A 126 -80.93 60.44 -9.76
CA PRO A 126 -81.76 61.23 -10.69
C PRO A 126 -81.01 62.25 -11.57
N LYS A 127 -81.67 62.69 -12.65
CA LYS A 127 -81.38 63.96 -13.34
C LYS A 127 -82.64 64.81 -13.33
N SER A 128 -82.48 66.05 -12.92
CA SER A 128 -83.47 67.12 -12.85
C SER A 128 -83.21 68.17 -13.93
N LYS A 129 -84.31 68.79 -14.39
CA LYS A 129 -84.49 69.86 -15.37
C LYS A 129 -84.42 69.46 -16.84
#